data_AF-M0LXU0-F1
#
_entry.id   AF-M0LXU0-F1
#
_cell.length_a   1.000
_cell.length_b   1.000
_cell.length_c   1.000
_cell.angle_alpha   90.00
_cell.angle_beta   90.00
_cell.angle_gamma   90.00
#
_symmetry.space_group_name_H-M   'P 1'
#
loop_
_entity.id
_entity.type
_entity.pdbx_description
1 polymer ?
#
loop_
_entity_poly.entity_id
_entity_poly.type
_entity_poly.pdbx_seq_one_letter_code
_entity_poly.pdbx_strand_id
1 'polypeptide(L)' 'MELSPEEYGAYWRASIRVAGGALILFLSVRLTAPLLSHPNPGAVGLGIFLLVALFFAGSFAAMLGVARVVRTAVDAEMRG' A
#
# COMPACT_ATOMS: atom_id res chain seq x y z
N MET A 1 18.87 -17.72 -9.90
CA MET A 1 18.41 -18.27 -8.61
C MET A 1 17.06 -18.89 -8.79
N GLU A 2 16.94 -20.17 -8.46
CA GLU A 2 15.62 -20.80 -8.32
C GLU A 2 15.13 -20.52 -6.90
N LEU A 3 13.99 -19.84 -6.79
CA LEU A 3 13.35 -19.58 -5.49
C LEU A 3 12.76 -20.88 -4.95
N SER A 4 12.92 -21.13 -3.65
CA SER A 4 12.22 -22.24 -3.01
C SER A 4 10.70 -22.01 -2.98
N PRO A 5 9.88 -23.06 -2.86
CA PRO A 5 8.41 -22.90 -2.74
C PRO A 5 7.99 -21.97 -1.59
N GLU A 6 8.75 -21.97 -0.50
CA GLU A 6 8.50 -21.14 0.68
C GLU A 6 8.76 -19.65 0.39
N GLU A 7 9.85 -19.36 -0.33
CA GLU A 7 10.21 -18.02 -0.77
C GLU A 7 9.20 -17.48 -1.77
N TYR A 8 8.75 -18.32 -2.71
CA TYR A 8 7.68 -17.97 -3.64
C TYR A 8 6.39 -17.61 -2.91
N GLY A 9 6.03 -18.38 -1.87
CA GLY A 9 4.91 -18.05 -0.99
C GLY A 9 5.11 -16.74 -0.23
N ALA A 10 6.33 -16.43 0.21
CA ALA A 10 6.66 -15.17 0.87
C ALA A 10 6.51 -13.97 -0.08
N TYR A 11 6.99 -14.11 -1.32
CA TYR A 11 6.79 -13.14 -2.40
C TYR A 11 5.30 -12.87 -2.63
N TRP A 12 4.49 -13.91 -2.78
CA TRP A 12 3.05 -13.76 -3.01
C TRP A 12 2.36 -12.97 -1.90
N ARG A 13 2.63 -13.32 -0.63
CA ARG A 13 2.08 -12.60 0.53
C ARG A 13 2.55 -11.15 0.61
N ALA A 14 3.76 -10.86 0.13
CA ALA A 14 4.29 -9.50 0.10
C ALA A 14 3.64 -8.69 -1.04
N SER A 15 3.49 -9.28 -2.23
CA SER A 15 2.80 -8.67 -3.38
C SER A 15 1.34 -8.31 -3.07
N ILE A 16 0.63 -9.14 -2.30
CA ILE A 16 -0.73 -8.81 -1.83
C ILE A 16 -0.75 -7.52 -1.00
N ARG A 17 0.28 -7.26 -0.19
CA ARG A 17 0.38 -6.01 0.59
C ARG A 17 0.62 -4.80 -0.31
N VAL A 18 1.46 -4.96 -1.34
CA VAL A 18 1.68 -3.92 -2.35
C VAL A 18 0.36 -3.59 -3.06
N ALA A 19 -0.34 -4.61 -3.55
CA ALA A 19 -1.63 -4.45 -4.22
C ALA A 19 -2.68 -3.81 -3.30
N GLY A 20 -2.76 -4.24 -2.04
CA GLY A 20 -3.66 -3.64 -1.05
C GLY A 20 -3.35 -2.17 -0.78
N GLY A 21 -2.07 -1.81 -0.63
CA GLY A 21 -1.64 -0.42 -0.48
C GLY A 21 -2.00 0.43 -1.70
N ALA A 22 -1.72 -0.07 -2.91
CA ALA A 22 -2.10 0.61 -4.16
C ALA A 22 -3.62 0.80 -4.29
N LEU A 23 -4.42 -0.18 -3.88
CA LEU A 23 -5.87 -0.08 -3.88
C LEU A 23 -6.37 0.99 -2.89
N ILE A 24 -5.78 1.06 -1.69
CA ILE A 24 -6.09 2.11 -0.71
C ILE A 24 -5.77 3.49 -1.30
N LEU A 25 -4.62 3.65 -1.95
CA LEU A 25 -4.25 4.91 -2.60
C LEU A 25 -5.26 5.30 -3.67
N PHE A 26 -5.64 4.37 -4.55
CA PHE A 26 -6.65 4.61 -5.57
C PHE A 26 -8.00 5.00 -4.97
N LEU A 27 -8.45 4.29 -3.94
CA LEU A 27 -9.73 4.54 -3.29
C LEU A 27 -9.73 5.83 -2.47
N SER A 28 -8.58 6.29 -1.96
CA SER A 28 -8.50 7.50 -1.14
C SER A 28 -9.07 8.72 -1.86
N VAL A 29 -8.73 8.90 -3.13
CA VAL A 29 -9.24 10.00 -3.97
C VAL A 29 -10.74 9.83 -4.21
N ARG A 30 -11.19 8.60 -4.53
CA ARG A 30 -12.60 8.32 -4.85
C ARG A 30 -13.52 8.53 -3.65
N LEU A 31 -13.10 8.06 -2.48
CA LEU A 31 -13.90 8.13 -1.24
C LEU A 31 -13.97 9.55 -0.68
N THR A 32 -12.95 10.37 -0.90
CA THR A 32 -12.89 11.74 -0.35
C THR A 32 -13.44 12.79 -1.32
N ALA A 33 -13.53 12.49 -2.62
CA ALA A 33 -14.05 13.42 -3.63
C ALA A 33 -15.43 14.03 -3.28
N PRO A 34 -16.43 13.29 -2.76
CA PRO A 34 -17.72 13.86 -2.39
C PRO A 34 -17.64 14.87 -1.24
N LEU A 35 -16.70 14.68 -0.31
CA LEU A 35 -16.48 15.59 0.82
C LEU A 35 -15.79 16.88 0.36
N LEU A 36 -14.87 16.76 -0.60
CA LEU A 36 -14.12 17.89 -1.17
C LEU A 36 -14.96 18.76 -2.11
N SER A 37 -16.00 18.19 -2.74
CA SER A 37 -16.92 18.95 -3.61
C SER A 37 -18.07 19.63 -2.85
N HIS A 38 -18.16 19.44 -1.53
CA HIS A 38 -19.23 19.97 -0.72
C HIS A 38 -18.99 21.44 -0.34
N PRO A 39 -19.99 22.34 -0.41
CA PRO A 39 -19.85 23.76 -0.07
C PRO A 39 -19.87 24.01 1.45
N ASN A 40 -19.33 23.08 2.25
CA ASN A 40 -19.26 23.15 3.70
C ASN A 40 -17.78 23.02 4.13
N PRO A 41 -17.19 24.04 4.78
CA PRO A 41 -15.79 24.01 5.21
C PRO A 41 -15.42 22.82 6.11
N GLY A 42 -16.34 22.38 6.98
CA GLY A 42 -16.13 21.22 7.83
C GLY A 42 -16.08 19.91 7.05
N ALA A 43 -16.93 19.76 6.04
CA ALA A 43 -16.89 18.61 5.14
C ALA A 43 -15.60 18.56 4.33
N VAL A 44 -15.17 19.71 3.79
CA VAL A 44 -13.89 19.83 3.07
C VAL A 44 -12.72 19.50 3.99
N GLY A 45 -12.70 20.03 5.22
CA GLY A 45 -11.65 19.74 6.20
C GLY A 45 -11.56 18.25 6.54
N LEU A 46 -12.69 17.58 6.77
CA LEU A 46 -12.74 16.14 6.97
C LEU A 46 -12.27 15.37 5.73
N GLY A 47 -12.67 15.80 4.53
CA GLY A 47 -12.23 15.22 3.27
C GLY A 47 -10.72 15.26 3.09
N ILE A 48 -10.08 16.41 3.38
CA ILE A 48 -8.62 16.57 3.34
C ILE A 48 -7.95 15.66 4.35
N PHE A 49 -8.43 15.66 5.60
CA PHE A 49 -7.88 14.81 6.65
C PHE A 49 -7.92 13.33 6.27
N LEU A 50 -9.08 12.84 5.80
CA LEU A 50 -9.24 11.46 5.36
C LEU A 50 -8.36 11.13 4.16
N LEU A 51 -8.24 12.05 3.20
CA LEU A 51 -7.40 11.84 2.02
C LEU A 51 -5.94 11.63 2.43
N VAL A 52 -5.42 12.53 3.29
CA VAL A 52 -4.07 12.44 3.81
C VAL A 52 -3.88 11.15 4.60
N ALA A 53 -4.79 10.83 5.52
CA ALA A 53 -4.69 9.63 6.34
C ALA A 53 -4.68 8.34 5.49
N LEU A 54 -5.59 8.22 4.53
CA LEU A 54 -5.66 7.07 3.63
C LEU A 54 -4.43 7.00 2.70
N PHE A 55 -3.94 8.14 2.23
CA PHE A 55 -2.73 8.21 1.42
C PHE A 55 -1.51 7.67 2.18
N PHE A 56 -1.32 8.10 3.43
CA PHE A 56 -0.26 7.60 4.28
C PHE A 56 -0.43 6.11 4.61
N ALA A 57 -1.64 5.67 4.97
CA ALA A 57 -1.91 4.26 5.27
C ALA A 57 -1.65 3.35 4.06
N GLY A 58 -2.10 3.75 2.86
CA GLY A 58 -1.87 3.02 1.61
C GLY A 58 -0.39 2.96 1.23
N SER A 59 0.31 4.08 1.32
CA SER A 59 1.76 4.15 1.07
C SER A 59 2.55 3.26 2.02
N PHE A 60 2.21 3.29 3.31
CA PHE A 60 2.85 2.46 4.33
C PHE A 60 2.62 0.96 4.07
N ALA A 61 1.37 0.56 3.78
CA ALA A 61 1.05 -0.82 3.44
C ALA A 61 1.80 -1.30 2.19
N ALA A 62 1.89 -0.45 1.16
CA ALA A 62 2.64 -0.76 -0.06
C ALA A 62 4.12 -0.94 0.23
N MET A 63 4.74 -0.01 0.95
CA MET A 63 6.17 -0.06 1.29
C MET A 63 6.52 -1.24 2.20
N LEU A 64 5.63 -1.67 3.09
CA LEU A 64 5.80 -2.91 3.85
C LEU A 64 5.83 -4.15 2.94
N GLY A 65 5.01 -4.16 1.89
CA GLY A 65 5.06 -5.20 0.86
C GLY A 65 6.40 -5.20 0.13
N VAL A 66 6.83 -4.02 -0.34
CA VAL A 66 8.12 -3.84 -1.04
C VAL A 66 9.29 -4.28 -0.16
N ALA A 67 9.36 -3.83 1.10
CA ALA A 67 10.43 -4.18 2.02
C ALA A 67 10.54 -5.70 2.23
N ARG A 68 9.40 -6.41 2.29
CA ARG A 68 9.37 -7.86 2.42
C ARG A 68 9.86 -8.55 1.15
N VAL A 69 9.43 -8.08 -0.02
CA VAL A 69 9.92 -8.57 -1.32
C VAL A 69 11.44 -8.41 -1.42
N VAL A 70 11.95 -7.22 -1.13
CA VAL A 70 13.39 -6.93 -1.18
C VAL A 70 14.16 -7.81 -0.21
N ARG A 71 13.66 -7.99 1.01
CA ARG A 71 14.28 -8.90 1.98
C ARG A 71 14.33 -10.34 1.47
N THR A 72 13.24 -10.87 0.92
CA THR A 72 13.23 -12.22 0.34
C THR A 72 14.19 -12.35 -0.84
N ALA A 73 14.29 -11.32 -1.69
CA ALA A 73 15.25 -11.28 -2.79
C ALA A 73 16.70 -11.34 -2.29
N VAL A 74 17.03 -10.48 -1.32
CA VAL A 74 18.38 -10.42 -0.73
C VAL A 74 18.74 -11.70 0.01
N ASP A 75 17.79 -12.26 0.78
CA ASP A 75 18.00 -13.52 1.52
C ASP A 75 18.24 -14.70 0.56
N ALA A 76 17.61 -14.71 -0.62
CA ALA A 76 17.89 -15.69 -1.67
C ALA A 76 19.26 -15.43 -2.32
N GLU A 77 19.61 -14.16 -2.54
CA GLU A 77 20.89 -13.76 -3.14
C GLU A 77 22.08 -14.21 -2.30
N MET A 78 22.03 -14.02 -0.97
CA MET A 78 23.12 -14.39 -0.07
C MET A 78 23.33 -15.91 0.12
N ARG A 79 22.41 -16.75 -0.36
CA ARG A 79 22.50 -18.22 -0.26
C ARG A 79 23.06 -18.88 -1.52
N GLY A 80 23.00 -18.21 -2.67
CA GLY A 80 23.59 -18.67 -3.93
C GLY A 80 25.07 -18.35 -4.01
#